data_AF-A0A349E6L5-F1
#
_entry.id   AF-A0A349E6L5-F1
#
_cell.length_a   1.000
_cell.length_b   1.000
_cell.length_c   1.000
_cell.angle_alpha   90.00
_cell.angle_beta   90.00
_cell.angle_gamma   90.00
#
_symmetry.space_group_name_H-M   'P 1'
#
loop_
_entity.id
_entity.type
_entity.pdbx_description
1 polymer ?
#
loop_
_entity_poly.entity_id
_entity_poly.type
_entity_poly.pdbx_seq_one_letter_code
_entity_poly.pdbx_strand_id
1 'polypeptide(L)'
;FLQVYQLSASDADYAADAESIARRSLKNLALSYLVRTEKDEAIALAQSQFAAASNMTDQAAGLRCLVNSAAETAAAFKRDALKSFYEQWSHESLVVDQWFVIQAVCQLPGSLDQVKLLLKHDNFDIRNPNKVRSLIGAFCGQNHIGFHDASGEGYEFLADQVLVLDKLNPQIASRLLTPLTRWRKYDAKRQALMQAQLQRIKAQAELSKD
;
A
#
# COMPACT_ATOMS: atom_id res chain seq x y z
N PHE A 1 -17.79 -11.61 13.72
CA PHE A 1 -17.20 -11.42 12.38
C PHE A 1 -17.33 -12.66 11.50
N LEU A 2 -16.97 -13.87 11.96
CA LEU A 2 -17.05 -15.09 11.13
C LEU A 2 -18.44 -15.35 10.54
N GLN A 3 -19.48 -15.28 11.38
CA GLN A 3 -20.86 -15.42 10.91
C GLN A 3 -21.24 -14.38 9.84
N VAL A 4 -20.81 -13.13 10.00
CA VAL A 4 -21.06 -12.06 9.01
C VAL A 4 -20.35 -12.36 7.69
N TYR A 5 -19.09 -12.81 7.74
CA TYR A 5 -18.34 -13.21 6.56
C TYR A 5 -19.05 -14.34 5.80
N GLN A 6 -19.48 -15.38 6.52
CA GLN A 6 -20.18 -16.54 5.94
C GLN A 6 -21.53 -16.17 5.35
N LEU A 7 -22.35 -15.37 6.06
CA LEU A 7 -23.64 -14.91 5.57
C LEU A 7 -23.53 -13.93 4.39
N SER A 8 -22.39 -13.26 4.25
CA SER A 8 -22.10 -12.37 3.12
C SER A 8 -21.38 -13.08 1.97
N ALA A 9 -21.06 -14.36 2.10
CA ALA A 9 -20.55 -15.16 0.99
C ALA A 9 -21.68 -15.46 0.00
N SER A 10 -21.34 -15.61 -1.27
CA SER A 10 -22.31 -15.83 -2.35
C SER A 10 -21.63 -16.60 -3.47
N ASP A 11 -22.27 -17.67 -3.91
CA ASP A 11 -21.83 -18.47 -5.07
C ASP A 11 -22.42 -17.95 -6.40
N ALA A 12 -23.24 -16.90 -6.34
CA ALA A 12 -23.73 -16.23 -7.53
C ALA A 12 -22.59 -15.59 -8.35
N ASP A 13 -22.78 -15.54 -9.67
CA ASP A 13 -21.87 -14.85 -10.59
C ASP A 13 -21.64 -13.39 -10.18
N TYR A 14 -20.48 -12.86 -10.55
CA TYR A 14 -20.15 -11.47 -10.26
C TYR A 14 -21.17 -10.53 -10.91
N ALA A 15 -21.78 -9.68 -10.09
CA ALA A 15 -22.60 -8.57 -10.54
C ALA A 15 -22.14 -7.24 -9.91
N ALA A 16 -22.24 -6.17 -10.72
CA ALA A 16 -21.89 -4.81 -10.36
C ALA A 16 -23.11 -3.98 -9.93
N ASP A 17 -24.15 -4.63 -9.39
CA ASP A 17 -25.30 -3.99 -8.78
C ASP A 17 -25.04 -3.60 -7.31
N ALA A 18 -25.89 -2.72 -6.78
CA ALA A 18 -25.72 -2.16 -5.45
C ALA A 18 -25.74 -3.22 -4.33
N GLU A 19 -26.59 -4.24 -4.44
CA GLU A 19 -26.72 -5.27 -3.42
C GLU A 19 -25.46 -6.16 -3.38
N SER A 20 -25.02 -6.61 -4.55
CA SER A 20 -23.79 -7.42 -4.68
C SER A 20 -22.55 -6.67 -4.20
N ILE A 21 -22.45 -5.37 -4.50
CA ILE A 21 -21.36 -4.50 -4.02
C ILE A 21 -21.40 -4.36 -2.50
N ALA A 22 -22.59 -4.11 -1.92
CA ALA A 22 -22.74 -3.97 -0.46
C ALA A 22 -22.36 -5.26 0.26
N ARG A 23 -22.82 -6.42 -0.25
CA ARG A 23 -22.51 -7.74 0.28
C ARG A 23 -21.01 -8.02 0.26
N ARG A 24 -20.33 -7.82 -0.89
CA ARG A 24 -18.86 -7.99 -0.97
C ARG A 24 -18.12 -7.04 -0.04
N SER A 25 -18.58 -5.80 0.08
CA SER A 25 -17.97 -4.80 0.99
C SER A 25 -18.06 -5.26 2.44
N LEU A 26 -19.21 -5.77 2.88
CA LEU A 26 -19.40 -6.31 4.23
C LEU A 26 -18.57 -7.57 4.46
N LYS A 27 -18.53 -8.48 3.47
CA LYS A 27 -17.70 -9.71 3.50
C LYS A 27 -16.22 -9.36 3.70
N ASN A 28 -15.69 -8.47 2.87
CA ASN A 28 -14.29 -8.06 2.90
C ASN A 28 -13.93 -7.30 4.18
N LEU A 29 -14.85 -6.49 4.71
CA LEU A 29 -14.69 -5.85 6.01
C LEU A 29 -14.61 -6.89 7.14
N ALA A 30 -15.53 -7.85 7.18
CA ALA A 30 -15.53 -8.92 8.17
C ALA A 30 -14.23 -9.75 8.11
N LEU A 31 -13.75 -10.07 6.91
CA LEU A 31 -12.46 -10.77 6.71
C LEU A 31 -11.29 -9.96 7.28
N SER A 32 -11.26 -8.65 7.04
CA SER A 32 -10.18 -7.79 7.53
C SER A 32 -10.11 -7.73 9.07
N TYR A 33 -11.24 -7.84 9.77
CA TYR A 33 -11.25 -7.99 11.23
C TYR A 33 -10.84 -9.41 11.67
N LEU A 34 -11.27 -10.44 10.95
CA LEU A 34 -10.92 -11.83 11.29
C LEU A 34 -9.42 -12.07 11.26
N VAL A 35 -8.71 -11.60 10.21
CA VAL A 35 -7.26 -11.83 10.10
C VAL A 35 -6.43 -11.13 11.18
N ARG A 36 -6.97 -10.08 11.82
CA ARG A 36 -6.33 -9.42 12.97
C ARG A 36 -6.37 -10.25 14.25
N THR A 37 -7.13 -11.34 14.27
CA THR A 37 -7.10 -12.30 15.38
C THR A 37 -5.90 -13.25 15.29
N GLU A 38 -5.18 -13.24 14.16
CA GLU A 38 -3.98 -14.06 13.90
C GLU A 38 -4.21 -15.58 14.01
N LYS A 39 -5.47 -16.01 14.07
CA LYS A 39 -5.86 -17.43 14.07
C LYS A 39 -5.68 -18.02 12.68
N ASP A 40 -5.12 -19.22 12.62
CA ASP A 40 -4.89 -19.96 11.37
C ASP A 40 -6.16 -20.12 10.53
N GLU A 41 -7.30 -20.36 11.17
CA GLU A 41 -8.61 -20.43 10.50
C GLU A 41 -8.94 -19.13 9.73
N ALA A 42 -8.66 -17.98 10.34
CA ALA A 42 -8.91 -16.69 9.70
C ALA A 42 -7.93 -16.42 8.54
N ILE A 43 -6.67 -16.84 8.68
CA ILE A 43 -5.68 -16.74 7.61
C ILE A 43 -6.04 -17.65 6.44
N ALA A 44 -6.50 -18.87 6.72
CA ALA A 44 -6.98 -19.81 5.72
C ALA A 44 -8.20 -19.25 4.95
N LEU A 45 -9.10 -18.51 5.61
CA LEU A 45 -10.18 -17.81 4.91
C LEU A 45 -9.67 -16.75 3.93
N ALA A 46 -8.66 -15.97 4.32
CA ALA A 46 -8.07 -14.96 3.43
C ALA A 46 -7.34 -15.59 2.24
N GLN A 47 -6.62 -16.69 2.48
CA GLN A 47 -5.98 -17.49 1.43
C GLN A 47 -7.02 -18.06 0.46
N SER A 48 -8.07 -18.69 0.98
CA SER A 48 -9.15 -19.27 0.18
C SER A 48 -9.85 -18.20 -0.66
N GLN A 49 -10.17 -17.04 -0.06
CA GLN A 49 -10.76 -15.94 -0.81
C GLN A 49 -9.83 -15.42 -1.91
N PHE A 50 -8.53 -15.28 -1.63
CA PHE A 50 -7.55 -14.87 -2.65
C PHE A 50 -7.50 -15.86 -3.82
N ALA A 51 -7.45 -17.16 -3.53
CA ALA A 51 -7.28 -18.21 -4.54
C ALA A 51 -8.54 -18.46 -5.37
N ALA A 52 -9.73 -18.37 -4.74
CA ALA A 52 -11.00 -18.71 -5.38
C ALA A 52 -11.76 -17.50 -5.95
N ALA A 53 -11.29 -16.27 -5.72
CA ALA A 53 -11.99 -15.07 -6.18
C ALA A 53 -12.12 -15.03 -7.71
N SER A 54 -13.37 -14.88 -8.19
CA SER A 54 -13.71 -14.65 -9.60
C SER A 54 -13.67 -13.18 -10.02
N ASN A 55 -13.35 -12.28 -9.08
CA ASN A 55 -13.35 -10.84 -9.32
C ASN A 55 -12.21 -10.15 -8.56
N MET A 56 -11.74 -9.01 -9.10
CA MET A 56 -10.61 -8.26 -8.55
C MET A 56 -10.90 -7.70 -7.14
N THR A 57 -12.16 -7.37 -6.82
CA THR A 57 -12.53 -6.82 -5.50
C THR A 57 -12.19 -7.82 -4.38
N ASP A 58 -12.62 -9.07 -4.53
CA ASP A 58 -12.40 -10.10 -3.53
C ASP A 58 -10.96 -10.63 -3.53
N GLN A 59 -10.34 -10.77 -4.72
CA GLN A 59 -8.95 -11.21 -4.84
C GLN A 59 -8.01 -10.22 -4.15
N ALA A 60 -8.13 -8.92 -4.45
CA ALA A 60 -7.31 -7.88 -3.84
C ALA A 60 -7.62 -7.67 -2.35
N ALA A 61 -8.83 -7.98 -1.88
CA ALA A 61 -9.17 -7.97 -0.45
C ALA A 61 -8.48 -9.12 0.30
N GLY A 62 -8.50 -10.33 -0.26
CA GLY A 62 -7.78 -11.48 0.28
C GLY A 62 -6.27 -11.22 0.36
N LEU A 63 -5.68 -10.72 -0.74
CA LEU A 63 -4.25 -10.35 -0.77
C LEU A 63 -3.89 -9.30 0.30
N ARG A 64 -4.70 -8.24 0.45
CA ARG A 64 -4.49 -7.22 1.50
C ARG A 64 -4.49 -7.80 2.90
N CYS A 65 -5.41 -8.73 3.18
CA CYS A 65 -5.52 -9.40 4.46
C CYS A 65 -4.29 -10.26 4.74
N LEU A 66 -3.81 -11.02 3.75
CA LEU A 66 -2.58 -11.80 3.86
C LEU A 66 -1.37 -10.89 4.10
N VAL A 67 -1.20 -9.84 3.30
CA VAL A 67 -0.08 -8.89 3.41
C VAL A 67 -0.02 -8.22 4.79
N ASN A 68 -1.16 -7.84 5.36
CA ASN A 68 -1.25 -7.19 6.67
C ASN A 68 -1.40 -8.15 7.86
N SER A 69 -1.21 -9.46 7.68
CA SER A 69 -1.17 -10.40 8.79
C SER A 69 0.25 -10.61 9.32
N ALA A 70 0.41 -10.52 10.64
CA ALA A 70 1.66 -10.84 11.34
C ALA A 70 1.75 -12.32 11.77
N ALA A 71 0.69 -13.10 11.56
CA ALA A 71 0.68 -14.53 11.88
C ALA A 71 1.77 -15.26 11.09
N GLU A 72 2.50 -16.15 11.77
CA GLU A 72 3.57 -16.95 11.15
C GLU A 72 3.03 -17.79 9.98
N THR A 73 1.83 -18.37 10.15
CA THR A 73 1.15 -19.16 9.11
C THR A 73 0.79 -18.33 7.88
N ALA A 74 0.66 -17.00 7.99
CA ALA A 74 0.43 -16.13 6.85
C ALA A 74 1.70 -15.84 6.04
N ALA A 75 2.91 -16.09 6.57
CA ALA A 75 4.16 -15.69 5.91
C ALA A 75 4.34 -16.37 4.54
N ALA A 76 4.15 -17.70 4.49
CA ALA A 76 4.23 -18.46 3.25
C ALA A 76 3.13 -18.03 2.26
N PHE A 77 1.87 -17.97 2.73
CA PHE A 77 0.74 -17.57 1.89
C PHE A 77 0.88 -16.15 1.34
N LYS A 78 1.41 -15.21 2.12
CA LYS A 78 1.68 -13.83 1.70
C LYS A 78 2.67 -13.79 0.54
N ARG A 79 3.81 -14.47 0.69
CA ARG A 79 4.85 -14.52 -0.35
C ARG A 79 4.29 -15.13 -1.63
N ASP A 80 3.63 -16.27 -1.51
CA ASP A 80 3.13 -17.01 -2.66
C ASP A 80 1.97 -16.23 -3.33
N ALA A 81 1.06 -15.63 -2.57
CA ALA A 81 -0.02 -14.80 -3.10
C ALA A 81 0.49 -13.54 -3.82
N LEU A 82 1.49 -12.85 -3.26
CA LEU A 82 2.09 -11.68 -3.92
C LEU A 82 2.75 -12.06 -5.25
N LYS A 83 3.46 -13.20 -5.29
CA LYS A 83 4.07 -13.72 -6.51
C LYS A 83 3.01 -14.10 -7.54
N SER A 84 2.04 -14.94 -7.16
CA SER A 84 1.00 -15.42 -8.06
C SER A 84 0.13 -14.28 -8.60
N PHE A 85 -0.21 -13.29 -7.77
CA PHE A 85 -0.95 -12.11 -8.23
C PHE A 85 -0.17 -11.32 -9.28
N TYR A 86 1.14 -11.13 -9.05
CA TYR A 86 1.97 -10.45 -10.01
C TYR A 86 2.13 -11.25 -11.32
N GLU A 87 2.40 -12.55 -11.25
CA GLU A 87 2.52 -13.40 -12.44
C GLU A 87 1.22 -13.39 -13.26
N GLN A 88 0.07 -13.49 -12.59
CA GLN A 88 -1.25 -13.43 -13.22
C GLN A 88 -1.50 -12.08 -13.92
N TRP A 89 -1.13 -10.97 -13.30
CA TRP A 89 -1.55 -9.62 -13.72
C TRP A 89 -0.44 -8.72 -14.26
N SER A 90 0.77 -9.26 -14.46
CA SER A 90 1.96 -8.49 -14.88
C SER A 90 1.78 -7.72 -16.19
N HIS A 91 0.89 -8.20 -17.06
CA HIS A 91 0.52 -7.56 -18.33
C HIS A 91 -0.49 -6.41 -18.17
N GLU A 92 -1.24 -6.35 -17.06
CA GLU A 92 -2.25 -5.33 -16.79
C GLU A 92 -1.69 -4.23 -15.87
N SER A 93 -1.21 -3.13 -16.47
CA SER A 93 -0.46 -2.09 -15.75
C SER A 93 -1.23 -1.48 -14.55
N LEU A 94 -2.54 -1.30 -14.65
CA LEU A 94 -3.38 -0.77 -13.56
C LEU A 94 -3.55 -1.76 -12.40
N VAL A 95 -3.49 -3.05 -12.68
CA VAL A 95 -3.55 -4.09 -11.65
C VAL A 95 -2.20 -4.21 -10.95
N VAL A 96 -1.09 -4.05 -11.69
CA VAL A 96 0.26 -3.94 -11.10
C VAL A 96 0.37 -2.70 -10.19
N ASP A 97 -0.26 -1.58 -10.55
CA ASP A 97 -0.36 -0.41 -9.66
C ASP A 97 -1.05 -0.77 -8.34
N GLN A 98 -2.16 -1.51 -8.39
CA GLN A 98 -2.83 -2.00 -7.19
C GLN A 98 -1.92 -2.93 -6.36
N TRP A 99 -1.15 -3.80 -7.02
CA TRP A 99 -0.18 -4.66 -6.34
C TRP A 99 0.93 -3.88 -5.61
N PHE A 100 1.43 -2.78 -6.19
CA PHE A 100 2.33 -1.86 -5.51
C PHE A 100 1.66 -1.21 -4.29
N VAL A 101 0.45 -0.69 -4.45
CA VAL A 101 -0.29 -0.03 -3.36
C VAL A 101 -0.48 -0.99 -2.18
N ILE A 102 -0.90 -2.23 -2.44
CA ILE A 102 -1.16 -3.22 -1.37
C ILE A 102 0.07 -3.44 -0.50
N GLN A 103 1.27 -3.49 -1.10
CA GLN A 103 2.52 -3.65 -0.37
C GLN A 103 2.95 -2.36 0.32
N ALA A 104 2.84 -1.21 -0.37
CA ALA A 104 3.24 0.09 0.13
C ALA A 104 2.48 0.53 1.39
N VAL A 105 1.20 0.14 1.50
CA VAL A 105 0.34 0.47 2.65
C VAL A 105 0.35 -0.58 3.75
N CYS A 106 1.23 -1.58 3.68
CA CYS A 106 1.38 -2.62 4.71
C CYS A 106 1.79 -2.00 6.05
N GLN A 107 1.01 -2.26 7.09
CA GLN A 107 1.19 -1.67 8.43
C GLN A 107 2.19 -2.43 9.31
N LEU A 108 2.77 -3.52 8.81
CA LEU A 108 3.75 -4.32 9.54
C LEU A 108 5.15 -3.68 9.48
N PRO A 109 6.04 -4.00 10.45
CA PRO A 109 7.45 -3.61 10.38
C PRO A 109 8.11 -4.03 9.05
N GLY A 110 9.07 -3.23 8.58
CA GLY A 110 9.80 -3.48 7.32
C GLY A 110 9.10 -2.99 6.04
N SER A 111 7.98 -2.27 6.15
CA SER A 111 7.25 -1.73 5.00
C SER A 111 8.08 -0.78 4.13
N LEU A 112 8.93 0.07 4.73
CA LEU A 112 9.83 0.95 3.97
C LEU A 112 10.88 0.16 3.18
N ASP A 113 11.46 -0.89 3.76
CA ASP A 113 12.44 -1.73 3.06
C ASP A 113 11.80 -2.46 1.88
N GLN A 114 10.56 -2.93 2.06
CA GLN A 114 9.78 -3.51 0.96
C GLN A 114 9.54 -2.46 -0.15
N VAL A 115 9.19 -1.22 0.20
CA VAL A 115 9.03 -0.14 -0.79
C VAL A 115 10.34 0.14 -1.53
N LYS A 116 11.47 0.23 -0.82
CA LYS A 116 12.81 0.42 -1.41
C LYS A 116 13.20 -0.73 -2.34
N LEU A 117 12.80 -1.97 -2.03
CA LEU A 117 12.98 -3.12 -2.91
C LEU A 117 12.12 -2.99 -4.19
N LEU A 118 10.86 -2.59 -4.03
CA LEU A 118 9.91 -2.42 -5.15
C LEU A 118 10.28 -1.27 -6.09
N LEU A 119 11.05 -0.28 -5.64
CA LEU A 119 11.62 0.74 -6.53
C LEU A 119 12.56 0.17 -7.60
N LYS A 120 13.12 -1.02 -7.36
CA LYS A 120 14.02 -1.73 -8.29
C LYS A 120 13.31 -2.77 -9.14
N HIS A 121 11.99 -2.88 -9.01
CA HIS A 121 11.19 -3.87 -9.70
C HIS A 121 11.00 -3.48 -11.17
N ASP A 122 11.05 -4.43 -12.10
CA ASP A 122 11.01 -4.18 -13.55
C ASP A 122 9.78 -3.38 -14.01
N ASN A 123 8.63 -3.60 -13.36
CA ASN A 123 7.40 -2.88 -13.67
C ASN A 123 7.26 -1.52 -12.95
N PHE A 124 8.27 -1.07 -12.20
CA PHE A 124 8.33 0.27 -11.63
C PHE A 124 9.17 1.20 -12.51
N ASP A 125 8.55 2.31 -12.96
CA ASP A 125 9.24 3.39 -13.65
C ASP A 125 8.93 4.72 -12.95
N ILE A 126 9.96 5.38 -12.43
CA ILE A 126 9.84 6.67 -11.74
C ILE A 126 9.37 7.80 -12.67
N ARG A 127 9.49 7.65 -14.00
CA ARG A 127 8.95 8.60 -14.97
C ARG A 127 7.44 8.44 -15.16
N ASN A 128 6.87 7.30 -14.76
CA ASN A 128 5.44 7.04 -14.86
C ASN A 128 4.71 7.59 -13.60
N PRO A 129 3.84 8.60 -13.75
CA PRO A 129 3.16 9.22 -12.61
C PRO A 129 2.29 8.26 -11.79
N ASN A 130 1.70 7.26 -12.45
CA ASN A 130 0.85 6.28 -11.79
C ASN A 130 1.68 5.31 -10.94
N LYS A 131 2.86 4.90 -11.42
CA LYS A 131 3.79 4.04 -10.66
C LYS A 131 4.32 4.77 -9.43
N VAL A 132 4.75 6.03 -9.58
CA VAL A 132 5.19 6.89 -8.47
C VAL A 132 4.09 7.04 -7.41
N ARG A 133 2.85 7.32 -7.84
CA ARG A 133 1.71 7.44 -6.92
C ARG A 133 1.40 6.13 -6.22
N SER A 134 1.43 5.01 -6.95
CA SER A 134 1.02 3.70 -6.45
C SER A 134 2.01 3.08 -5.48
N LEU A 135 3.30 3.43 -5.57
CA LEU A 135 4.33 2.95 -4.66
C LEU A 135 4.73 4.01 -3.64
N ILE A 136 5.38 5.10 -4.08
CA ILE A 136 5.92 6.14 -3.20
C ILE A 136 4.78 6.93 -2.55
N GLY A 137 3.83 7.39 -3.36
CA GLY A 137 2.69 8.18 -2.88
C GLY A 137 1.80 7.40 -1.91
N ALA A 138 1.58 6.10 -2.18
CA ALA A 138 0.82 5.24 -1.29
C ALA A 138 1.52 5.04 0.05
N PHE A 139 2.83 4.76 0.07
CA PHE A 139 3.59 4.66 1.31
C PHE A 139 3.54 5.97 2.11
N CYS A 140 3.97 7.08 1.51
CA CYS A 140 4.07 8.36 2.23
C CYS A 140 2.72 8.97 2.61
N GLY A 141 1.67 8.68 1.82
CA GLY A 141 0.34 9.27 2.01
C GLY A 141 -0.63 8.44 2.85
N GLN A 142 -0.48 7.11 2.86
CA GLN A 142 -1.46 6.18 3.45
C GLN A 142 -0.86 5.27 4.53
N ASN A 143 0.45 4.99 4.49
CA ASN A 143 1.12 4.17 5.51
C ASN A 143 1.62 5.04 6.67
N HIS A 144 0.72 5.49 7.54
CA HIS A 144 1.09 6.38 8.64
C HIS A 144 2.10 5.77 9.62
N ILE A 145 2.04 4.44 9.84
CA ILE A 145 2.95 3.74 10.74
C ILE A 145 4.37 3.75 10.16
N GLY A 146 4.53 3.36 8.89
CA GLY A 146 5.84 3.31 8.24
C GLY A 146 6.41 4.69 7.91
N PHE A 147 5.59 5.60 7.36
CA PHE A 147 6.07 6.93 6.97
C PHE A 147 6.44 7.80 8.17
N HIS A 148 5.65 7.73 9.23
CA HIS A 148 5.97 8.35 10.51
C HIS A 148 6.61 7.33 11.45
N ASP A 149 7.60 6.57 11.01
CA ASP A 149 8.45 5.84 11.95
C ASP A 149 9.30 6.81 12.79
N ALA A 150 9.62 6.47 14.04
CA ALA A 150 10.30 7.36 14.97
C ALA A 150 11.77 7.65 14.61
N SER A 151 12.37 6.87 13.70
CA SER A 151 13.69 7.10 13.10
C SER A 151 13.71 8.32 12.17
N GLY A 152 12.60 8.61 11.48
CA GLY A 152 12.51 9.62 10.43
C GLY A 152 12.93 9.13 9.04
N GLU A 153 13.27 7.85 8.86
CA GLU A 153 13.69 7.30 7.57
C GLU A 153 12.64 7.47 6.47
N GLY A 154 11.34 7.41 6.81
CA GLY A 154 10.26 7.67 5.86
C GLY A 154 10.29 9.10 5.29
N TYR A 155 10.73 10.07 6.09
CA TYR A 155 10.84 11.46 5.68
C TYR A 155 12.05 11.68 4.77
N GLU A 156 13.20 11.09 5.13
CA GLU A 156 14.41 11.12 4.31
C GLU A 156 14.16 10.45 2.95
N PHE A 157 13.53 9.28 2.96
CA PHE A 157 13.12 8.57 1.77
C PHE A 157 12.27 9.45 0.83
N LEU A 158 11.23 10.10 1.36
CA LEU A 158 10.39 10.98 0.55
C LEU A 158 11.18 12.17 -0.01
N ALA A 159 12.08 12.77 0.79
CA ALA A 159 12.92 13.86 0.32
C ALA A 159 13.82 13.42 -0.83
N ASP A 160 14.45 12.25 -0.74
CA ASP A 160 15.28 11.69 -1.81
C ASP A 160 14.46 11.51 -3.10
N GLN A 161 13.25 10.94 -2.99
CA GLN A 161 12.39 10.75 -4.16
C GLN A 161 11.92 12.08 -4.75
N VAL A 162 11.57 13.07 -3.92
CA VAL A 162 11.19 14.41 -4.37
C VAL A 162 12.34 15.08 -5.11
N LEU A 163 13.58 14.98 -4.62
CA LEU A 163 14.77 15.55 -5.27
C LEU A 163 15.05 14.93 -6.64
N VAL A 164 14.80 13.63 -6.80
CA VAL A 164 14.90 12.96 -8.11
C VAL A 164 13.76 13.40 -9.01
N LEU A 165 12.52 13.40 -8.50
CA LEU A 165 11.33 13.74 -9.27
C LEU A 165 11.29 15.21 -9.66
N ASP A 166 11.85 16.13 -8.89
CA ASP A 166 11.88 17.55 -9.21
C ASP A 166 12.59 17.80 -10.56
N LYS A 167 13.64 17.03 -10.84
CA LYS A 167 14.37 17.11 -12.12
C LYS A 167 13.62 16.48 -13.30
N LEU A 168 12.74 15.52 -13.03
CA LEU A 168 12.04 14.74 -14.06
C LEU A 168 10.63 15.27 -14.34
N ASN A 169 9.93 15.65 -13.27
CA ASN A 169 8.55 16.10 -13.26
C ASN A 169 8.24 16.90 -11.95
N PRO A 170 8.55 18.21 -11.93
CA PRO A 170 8.28 19.12 -10.80
C PRO A 170 6.88 19.03 -10.22
N GLN A 171 5.86 18.91 -11.08
CA GLN A 171 4.45 18.86 -10.63
C GLN A 171 4.13 17.60 -9.83
N ILE A 172 4.77 16.48 -10.14
CA ILE A 172 4.63 15.24 -9.35
C ILE A 172 5.38 15.41 -8.04
N ALA A 173 6.60 15.94 -8.07
CA ALA A 173 7.41 16.19 -6.89
C ALA A 173 6.67 17.07 -5.86
N SER A 174 6.12 18.20 -6.31
CA SER A 174 5.34 19.13 -5.47
C SER A 174 4.12 18.46 -4.83
N ARG A 175 3.35 17.67 -5.60
CA ARG A 175 2.22 16.90 -5.04
C ARG A 175 2.67 15.86 -4.01
N LEU A 176 3.77 15.14 -4.30
CA LEU A 176 4.30 14.09 -3.44
C LEU A 176 4.86 14.63 -2.13
N LEU A 177 5.29 15.90 -2.10
CA LEU A 177 5.82 16.57 -0.92
C LEU A 177 4.78 16.85 0.17
N THR A 178 3.48 16.82 -0.17
CA THR A 178 2.36 17.16 0.73
C THR A 178 2.42 16.53 2.14
N PRO A 179 2.81 15.26 2.33
CA PRO A 179 2.92 14.68 3.67
C PRO A 179 3.92 15.43 4.57
N LEU A 180 5.05 15.91 4.03
CA LEU A 180 6.06 16.67 4.79
C LEU A 180 5.57 18.07 5.19
N THR A 181 4.71 18.70 4.40
CA THR A 181 4.20 20.06 4.70
C THR A 181 3.23 20.08 5.89
N ARG A 182 2.71 18.92 6.30
CA ARG A 182 1.77 18.75 7.43
C ARG A 182 2.45 18.61 8.79
N TRP A 183 3.75 18.89 8.90
CA TRP A 183 4.55 18.71 10.12
C TRP A 183 3.89 19.27 11.39
N ARG A 184 3.21 20.43 11.31
CA ARG A 184 2.52 21.07 12.45
C ARG A 184 1.50 20.19 13.19
N LYS A 185 1.05 19.10 12.58
CA LYS A 185 0.07 18.15 13.19
C LYS A 185 0.72 17.09 14.08
N TYR A 186 2.04 16.99 14.11
CA TYR A 186 2.78 15.92 14.80
C TYR A 186 3.52 16.45 16.02
N ASP A 187 4.09 15.54 16.83
CA ASP A 187 4.91 15.89 17.99
C ASP A 187 6.21 16.61 17.60
N ALA A 188 6.86 17.26 18.57
CA ALA A 188 8.04 18.09 18.35
C ALA A 188 9.20 17.35 17.68
N LYS A 189 9.41 16.05 17.99
CA LYS A 189 10.49 15.26 17.38
C LYS A 189 10.21 15.06 15.89
N ARG A 190 8.99 14.66 15.53
CA ARG A 190 8.58 14.49 14.12
C ARG A 190 8.58 15.80 13.35
N GLN A 191 8.14 16.89 13.99
CA GLN A 191 8.21 18.22 13.40
C GLN A 191 9.63 18.57 12.97
N ALA A 192 10.60 18.43 13.87
CA ALA A 192 11.99 18.73 13.59
C ALA A 192 12.54 17.89 12.42
N LEU A 193 12.25 16.59 12.40
CA LEU A 193 12.71 15.69 11.33
C LEU A 193 12.09 16.05 9.97
N MET A 194 10.78 16.32 9.91
CA MET A 194 10.11 16.71 8.67
C MET A 194 10.60 18.08 8.16
N GLN A 195 10.79 19.04 9.08
CA GLN A 195 11.34 20.36 8.76
C GLN A 195 12.77 20.28 8.24
N ALA A 196 13.62 19.42 8.81
CA ALA A 196 14.98 19.21 8.32
C ALA A 196 14.98 18.76 6.86
N GLN A 197 14.07 17.84 6.48
CA GLN A 197 13.95 17.39 5.09
C GLN A 197 13.38 18.49 4.16
N LEU A 198 12.42 19.29 4.62
CA LEU A 198 11.95 20.45 3.86
C LEU A 198 13.06 21.49 3.63
N GLN A 199 13.90 21.74 4.64
CA GLN A 199 15.07 22.61 4.51
C GLN A 199 16.10 22.05 3.55
N ARG A 200 16.35 20.73 3.59
CA ARG A 200 17.24 20.02 2.65
C ARG A 200 16.77 20.16 1.20
N ILE A 201 15.47 20.06 0.94
CA ILE A 201 14.89 20.28 -0.39
C ILE A 201 15.02 21.75 -0.80
N LYS A 202 14.67 22.67 0.10
CA LYS A 202 14.77 24.12 -0.15
C LYS A 202 16.21 24.57 -0.47
N ALA A 203 17.21 23.89 0.09
CA ALA A 203 18.62 24.23 -0.10
C ALA A 203 19.18 23.80 -1.47
N GLN A 204 18.42 23.10 -2.32
CA GLN A 204 18.88 22.75 -3.66
C GLN A 204 18.98 23.98 -4.56
N ALA A 205 20.13 24.14 -5.22
CA ALA A 205 20.40 25.28 -6.08
C ALA A 205 19.46 25.36 -7.30
N GLU A 206 19.10 24.21 -7.86
CA GLU A 206 18.25 24.09 -9.05
C GLU A 206 16.82 23.65 -8.71
N LEU A 207 16.33 24.00 -7.53
CA LEU A 207 14.95 23.68 -7.14
C LEU A 207 13.97 24.31 -8.13
N SER A 208 13.00 23.50 -8.58
CA SER A 208 11.93 24.00 -9.45
C SER A 208 11.04 25.06 -8.76
N LYS A 209 10.18 25.71 -9.54
CA LYS A 209 9.26 26.74 -9.04
C LYS A 209 7.97 26.17 -8.44
N ASP A 210 7.65 24.90 -8.74
CA ASP A 210 6.43 24.19 -8.33
C ASP A 210 6.44 23.79 -6.84
#